data_AF-A0A7X2MSR1-F1
#
_entry.id   AF-A0A7X2MSR1-F1
#
_cell.length_a   1.000
_cell.length_b   1.000
_cell.length_c   1.000
_cell.angle_alpha   90.00
_cell.angle_beta   90.00
_cell.angle_gamma   90.00
#
_symmetry.space_group_name_H-M   'P 1'
#
loop_
_entity.id
_entity.type
_entity.pdbx_description
1 polymer ?
#
loop_
_entity_poly.entity_id
_entity_poly.type
_entity_poly.pdbx_seq_one_letter_code
_entity_poly.pdbx_strand_id
1 'polypeptide(L)'
;FSFNNPAGACPTCDGLGVQQYFDPDRVVQNPELSLAGGAIRGWDRRNFYYFQMLRSLAEHLDFDIEASFGSLPENVQKVILYGSGKESIEFKYINDRGDTSVRRHPFEGVLNNMERRYKETESSAVREELAKFISNRACASCEGTRLRREARHVFVENTTLPTISEMSIGHAMSFFENMKLSGQRAQIAEKILKEIGDRLSFLVNVGLNYLSMSRSAETLSGGEAQ
;
A
#
# COMPACT_ATOMS: atom_id res chain seq x y z
N PHE A 1 12.73 15.50 13.55
CA PHE A 1 11.56 15.25 12.68
C PHE A 1 11.97 14.54 11.38
N SER A 2 12.81 13.49 11.47
CA SER A 2 13.27 12.77 10.27
C SER A 2 12.49 11.46 10.14
N PHE A 3 11.95 11.17 8.96
CA PHE A 3 11.36 9.88 8.63
C PHE A 3 12.39 8.80 8.32
N ASN A 4 13.68 9.17 8.16
CA ASN A 4 14.79 8.22 7.99
C ASN A 4 15.42 7.80 9.33
N ASN A 5 14.88 8.28 10.45
CA ASN A 5 15.35 7.92 11.79
C ASN A 5 14.19 7.28 12.57
N PRO A 6 14.36 6.08 13.17
CA PRO A 6 13.31 5.41 13.94
C PRO A 6 12.66 6.27 15.03
N ALA A 7 13.39 7.24 15.59
CA ALA A 7 12.85 8.16 16.58
C ALA A 7 11.72 9.07 16.04
N GLY A 8 11.71 9.36 14.73
CA GLY A 8 10.75 10.25 14.08
C GLY A 8 9.86 9.57 13.02
N ALA A 9 10.24 8.39 12.54
CA ALA A 9 9.53 7.64 11.52
C ALA A 9 8.18 7.08 12.01
N CYS A 10 7.20 6.98 11.11
CA CYS A 10 5.96 6.27 11.40
C CYS A 10 6.26 4.78 11.64
N PRO A 11 5.88 4.20 12.80
CA PRO A 11 6.22 2.82 13.15
C PRO A 11 5.51 1.79 12.25
N THR A 12 4.36 2.13 11.68
CA THR A 12 3.56 1.21 10.86
C THR A 12 4.16 0.97 9.47
N CYS A 13 4.83 1.98 8.91
CA CYS A 13 5.41 1.92 7.56
C CYS A 13 6.91 2.20 7.53
N ASP A 14 7.56 2.20 8.69
CA ASP A 14 8.99 2.51 8.86
C ASP A 14 9.46 3.76 8.08
N GLY A 15 8.66 4.83 8.13
CA GLY A 15 9.00 6.07 7.43
C GLY A 15 8.86 6.06 5.89
N LEU A 16 8.30 5.00 5.30
CA LEU A 16 7.99 4.96 3.86
C LEU A 16 6.79 5.84 3.49
N GLY A 17 5.82 6.01 4.38
CA GLY A 17 4.57 6.74 4.13
C GLY A 17 3.54 5.94 3.35
N VAL A 18 3.94 4.84 2.73
CA VAL A 18 3.06 3.95 1.99
C VAL A 18 2.93 2.60 2.69
N GLN A 19 1.82 1.93 2.45
CA GLN A 19 1.62 0.52 2.76
C GLN A 19 1.42 -0.24 1.46
N GLN A 20 2.21 -1.29 1.29
CA GLN A 20 2.03 -2.26 0.23
C GLN A 20 0.84 -3.16 0.57
N TYR A 21 0.00 -3.43 -0.42
CA TYR A 21 -1.08 -4.40 -0.32
C TYR A 21 -1.26 -5.12 -1.65
N PHE A 22 -1.78 -6.35 -1.62
CA PHE A 22 -2.19 -7.05 -2.83
C PHE A 22 -3.48 -6.45 -3.34
N ASP A 23 -3.42 -5.91 -4.56
CA ASP A 23 -4.51 -5.18 -5.16
C ASP A 23 -5.52 -6.14 -5.80
N PRO A 24 -6.78 -6.19 -5.32
CA PRO A 24 -7.79 -7.07 -5.89
C PRO A 24 -7.92 -6.94 -7.41
N ASP A 25 -7.84 -5.70 -7.92
CA ASP A 25 -8.02 -5.40 -9.34
C ASP A 25 -6.82 -5.88 -10.19
N ARG A 26 -5.64 -6.01 -9.59
CA ARG A 26 -4.46 -6.61 -10.25
C ARG A 26 -4.46 -8.13 -10.17
N VAL A 27 -5.00 -8.68 -9.08
CA VAL A 27 -5.07 -10.12 -8.82
C VAL A 27 -6.14 -10.78 -9.70
N VAL A 28 -7.30 -10.14 -9.84
CA VAL A 28 -8.39 -10.58 -10.72
C VAL A 28 -8.18 -9.95 -12.10
N GLN A 29 -7.32 -10.55 -12.91
CA GLN A 29 -6.92 -9.98 -14.20
C GLN A 29 -8.05 -9.98 -15.24
N ASN A 30 -8.92 -10.99 -15.19
CA ASN A 30 -9.99 -11.19 -16.16
C ASN A 30 -11.29 -11.58 -15.45
N PRO A 31 -12.09 -10.59 -14.97
CA PRO A 31 -13.33 -10.87 -14.24
C PRO A 31 -14.40 -11.56 -15.10
N GLU A 32 -14.29 -11.48 -16.43
CA GLU A 32 -15.16 -12.18 -17.39
C GLU A 32 -14.89 -13.69 -17.47
N LEU A 33 -13.71 -14.15 -17.02
CA LEU A 33 -13.40 -15.57 -16.94
C LEU A 33 -13.93 -16.16 -15.64
N SER A 34 -14.11 -17.46 -15.63
CA SER A 34 -14.40 -18.19 -14.40
C SER A 34 -13.16 -18.39 -13.55
N LEU A 35 -13.35 -18.72 -12.27
CA LEU A 35 -12.22 -19.12 -11.40
C LEU A 35 -11.48 -20.31 -12.00
N ALA A 36 -12.22 -21.33 -12.44
CA ALA A 36 -11.67 -22.50 -13.11
C ALA A 36 -10.96 -22.17 -14.43
N GLY A 37 -11.37 -21.09 -15.09
CA GLY A 37 -10.84 -20.57 -16.35
C GLY A 37 -9.66 -19.59 -16.21
N GLY A 38 -9.25 -19.24 -14.99
CA GLY A 38 -8.10 -18.36 -14.77
C GLY A 38 -8.43 -16.89 -14.57
N ALA A 39 -9.59 -16.56 -14.01
CA ALA A 39 -9.88 -15.21 -13.52
C ALA A 39 -8.80 -14.70 -12.55
N ILE A 40 -8.28 -15.61 -11.71
CA ILE A 40 -7.16 -15.38 -10.80
C ILE A 40 -6.03 -16.35 -11.17
N ARG A 41 -4.90 -15.81 -11.64
CA ARG A 41 -3.77 -16.62 -12.11
C ARG A 41 -3.23 -17.53 -11.00
N GLY A 42 -3.12 -18.83 -11.30
CA GLY A 42 -2.58 -19.81 -10.36
C GLY A 42 -3.61 -20.32 -9.33
N TRP A 43 -4.84 -19.80 -9.38
CA TRP A 43 -6.01 -20.28 -8.65
C TRP A 43 -7.03 -20.87 -9.64
N ASP A 44 -6.51 -21.65 -10.59
CA ASP A 44 -7.23 -22.22 -11.73
C ASP A 44 -6.92 -23.71 -11.87
N ARG A 45 -7.53 -24.39 -12.86
CA ARG A 45 -7.35 -25.84 -13.08
C ARG A 45 -5.90 -26.31 -13.23
N ARG A 46 -4.97 -25.42 -13.63
CA ARG A 46 -3.54 -25.77 -13.78
C ARG A 46 -2.87 -25.94 -12.42
N ASN A 47 -3.42 -25.33 -11.37
CA ASN A 47 -2.96 -25.53 -10.00
C ASN A 47 -3.94 -26.41 -9.24
N PHE A 48 -3.71 -27.72 -9.29
CA PHE A 48 -4.61 -28.73 -8.73
C PHE A 48 -4.93 -28.51 -7.25
N TYR A 49 -3.94 -28.11 -6.45
CA TYR A 49 -4.12 -27.87 -5.02
C TYR A 49 -5.10 -26.74 -4.73
N TYR A 50 -4.88 -25.55 -5.31
CA TYR A 50 -5.79 -24.41 -5.09
C TYR A 50 -7.14 -24.61 -5.77
N PHE A 51 -7.18 -25.30 -6.91
CA PHE A 51 -8.44 -25.60 -7.59
C PHE A 51 -9.35 -26.52 -6.76
N GLN A 52 -8.80 -27.54 -6.09
CA GLN A 52 -9.57 -28.38 -5.15
C GLN A 52 -10.15 -27.57 -3.99
N MET A 53 -9.39 -26.59 -3.49
CA MET A 53 -9.88 -25.71 -2.43
C MET A 53 -11.05 -24.86 -2.92
N LEU A 54 -10.92 -24.23 -4.09
CA LEU A 54 -12.00 -23.43 -4.67
C LEU A 54 -13.24 -24.26 -4.97
N ARG A 55 -13.08 -25.51 -5.43
CA ARG A 55 -14.21 -26.41 -5.64
C ARG A 55 -14.93 -26.74 -4.34
N SER A 56 -14.20 -27.03 -3.27
CA SER A 56 -14.81 -27.28 -1.96
C SER A 56 -15.50 -26.02 -1.41
N LEU A 57 -14.92 -24.84 -1.66
CA LEU A 57 -15.52 -23.55 -1.32
C LEU A 57 -16.82 -23.30 -2.11
N ALA A 58 -16.84 -23.65 -3.39
CA ALA A 58 -18.01 -23.58 -4.26
C ALA A 58 -19.14 -24.51 -3.79
N GLU A 59 -18.81 -25.74 -3.39
CA GLU A 59 -19.77 -26.68 -2.79
C GLU A 59 -20.35 -26.15 -1.46
N HIS A 60 -19.54 -25.47 -0.63
CA HIS A 60 -19.98 -24.94 0.66
C HIS A 60 -20.84 -23.67 0.56
N LEU A 61 -20.48 -22.77 -0.35
CA LEU A 61 -21.16 -21.48 -0.55
C LEU A 61 -22.24 -21.51 -1.65
N ASP A 62 -22.44 -22.67 -2.29
CA ASP A 62 -23.40 -22.91 -3.37
C ASP A 62 -23.28 -21.90 -4.52
N PHE A 63 -22.07 -21.80 -5.10
CA PHE A 63 -21.85 -20.98 -6.31
C PHE A 63 -21.21 -21.81 -7.43
N ASP A 64 -21.45 -21.36 -8.67
CA ASP A 64 -20.87 -22.00 -9.85
C ASP A 64 -19.43 -21.51 -10.09
N ILE A 65 -18.46 -22.42 -9.95
CA ILE A 65 -17.03 -22.15 -10.18
C ILE A 65 -16.71 -21.90 -11.67
N GLU A 66 -17.61 -22.28 -12.57
CA GLU A 66 -17.50 -22.08 -14.02
C GLU A 66 -18.18 -20.79 -14.49
N ALA A 67 -18.95 -20.11 -13.64
CA ALA A 67 -19.49 -18.79 -13.94
C ALA A 67 -18.37 -17.74 -13.93
N SER A 68 -18.55 -16.65 -14.69
CA SER A 68 -17.58 -15.55 -14.69
C SER A 68 -17.46 -14.93 -13.31
N PHE A 69 -16.25 -14.61 -12.88
CA PHE A 69 -15.99 -14.10 -11.52
C PHE A 69 -16.81 -12.84 -11.23
N GLY A 70 -16.95 -11.93 -12.21
CA GLY A 70 -17.73 -10.70 -12.08
C GLY A 70 -19.24 -10.94 -11.92
N SER A 71 -19.76 -12.09 -12.36
CA SER A 71 -21.18 -12.46 -12.18
C SER A 71 -21.49 -13.05 -10.81
N LEU A 72 -20.46 -13.45 -10.05
CA LEU A 72 -20.64 -14.05 -8.73
C LEU A 72 -21.19 -13.01 -7.74
N PRO A 73 -22.02 -13.41 -6.76
CA PRO A 73 -22.46 -12.53 -5.69
C PRO A 73 -21.29 -11.85 -4.96
N GLU A 74 -21.44 -10.57 -4.58
CA GLU A 74 -20.35 -9.81 -3.94
C GLU A 74 -19.81 -10.46 -2.65
N ASN A 75 -20.69 -11.11 -1.88
CA ASN A 75 -20.29 -11.83 -0.67
C ASN A 75 -19.37 -13.01 -1.00
N VAL A 76 -19.65 -13.74 -2.09
CA VAL A 76 -18.83 -14.84 -2.58
C VAL A 76 -17.48 -14.32 -3.05
N GLN A 77 -17.45 -13.25 -3.86
CA GLN A 77 -16.22 -12.60 -4.29
C GLN A 77 -15.35 -12.16 -3.09
N LYS A 78 -15.98 -11.57 -2.06
CA LYS A 78 -15.30 -11.18 -0.83
C LYS A 78 -14.71 -12.37 -0.08
N VAL A 79 -15.43 -13.48 0.05
CA VAL A 79 -14.89 -14.69 0.71
C VAL A 79 -13.75 -15.30 -0.09
N ILE A 80 -13.82 -15.30 -1.43
CA ILE A 80 -12.73 -15.78 -2.28
C ILE A 80 -11.46 -14.93 -2.06
N LEU A 81 -11.59 -13.61 -2.04
CA LEU A 81 -10.44 -12.72 -1.93
C LEU A 81 -9.87 -12.62 -0.51
N TYR A 82 -10.73 -12.47 0.49
CA TYR A 82 -10.36 -12.13 1.86
C TYR A 82 -10.52 -13.27 2.87
N GLY A 83 -11.10 -14.40 2.45
CA GLY A 83 -11.27 -15.59 3.28
C GLY A 83 -12.63 -15.67 3.98
N SER A 84 -12.88 -16.80 4.63
CA SER A 84 -14.13 -17.08 5.38
C SER A 84 -14.07 -16.61 6.85
N GLY A 85 -13.03 -15.87 7.22
CA GLY A 85 -12.83 -15.40 8.59
C GLY A 85 -12.63 -16.55 9.57
N LYS A 86 -13.63 -16.81 10.43
CA LYS A 86 -13.61 -17.90 11.42
C LYS A 86 -14.45 -19.11 10.99
N GLU A 87 -15.20 -18.99 9.91
CA GLU A 87 -16.08 -20.06 9.45
C GLU A 87 -15.25 -21.21 8.91
N SER A 88 -15.41 -22.40 9.50
CA SER A 88 -14.70 -23.61 9.10
C SER A 88 -15.42 -24.28 7.93
N ILE A 89 -14.65 -24.54 6.87
CA ILE A 89 -15.13 -25.15 5.62
C ILE A 89 -14.45 -26.51 5.47
N GLU A 90 -15.18 -27.48 4.93
CA GLU A 90 -14.66 -28.81 4.63
C GLU A 90 -13.94 -28.80 3.27
N PHE A 91 -12.64 -29.05 3.27
CA PHE A 91 -11.80 -29.13 2.08
C PHE A 91 -11.43 -30.59 1.78
N LYS A 92 -11.74 -31.03 0.56
CA LYS A 92 -11.39 -32.36 0.05
C LYS A 92 -10.14 -32.26 -0.81
N TYR A 93 -9.07 -32.93 -0.39
CA TYR A 93 -7.80 -32.98 -1.11
C TYR A 93 -7.57 -34.37 -1.68
N ILE A 94 -7.26 -34.44 -2.97
CA ILE A 94 -6.89 -35.69 -3.63
C ILE A 94 -5.39 -35.65 -3.88
N ASN A 95 -4.66 -36.64 -3.37
CA ASN A 95 -3.22 -36.78 -3.61
C ASN A 95 -2.97 -37.44 -4.98
N ASP A 96 -1.71 -37.44 -5.44
CA ASP A 96 -1.32 -38.04 -6.73
C ASP A 96 -1.68 -39.53 -6.87
N ARG A 97 -1.88 -40.24 -5.75
CA ARG A 97 -2.28 -41.66 -5.70
C ARG A 97 -3.80 -41.88 -5.81
N GLY A 98 -4.60 -40.81 -5.84
CA GLY A 98 -6.07 -40.87 -5.84
C GLY A 98 -6.71 -40.94 -4.45
N ASP A 99 -5.92 -41.06 -3.39
CA ASP A 99 -6.43 -41.03 -2.02
C ASP A 99 -7.03 -39.66 -1.68
N THR A 100 -8.24 -39.67 -1.13
CA THR A 100 -8.95 -38.44 -0.71
C THR A 100 -8.78 -38.23 0.79
N SER A 101 -8.31 -37.06 1.18
CA SER A 101 -8.26 -36.61 2.58
C SER A 101 -9.16 -35.39 2.78
N VAL A 102 -9.88 -35.38 3.90
CA VAL A 102 -10.81 -34.30 4.25
C VAL A 102 -10.24 -33.53 5.42
N ARG A 103 -10.21 -32.20 5.32
CA ARG A 103 -9.75 -31.30 6.39
C ARG A 103 -10.76 -30.19 6.60
N ARG A 104 -10.95 -29.76 7.84
CA ARG A 104 -11.84 -28.66 8.20
C ARG A 104 -11.02 -27.50 8.73
N HIS A 105 -11.07 -26.36 8.05
CA HIS A 105 -10.40 -25.14 8.47
C HIS A 105 -11.03 -23.92 7.79
N PRO A 106 -10.81 -22.69 8.28
CA PRO A 106 -11.21 -21.50 7.54
C PRO A 106 -10.48 -21.39 6.21
N PHE A 107 -11.18 -20.84 5.21
CA PHE A 107 -10.55 -20.44 3.97
C PHE A 107 -9.73 -19.17 4.21
N GLU A 108 -8.42 -19.23 3.92
CA GLU A 108 -7.50 -18.11 4.13
C GLU A 108 -7.86 -16.90 3.27
N GLY A 109 -8.36 -17.12 2.04
CA GLY A 109 -8.54 -16.08 1.04
C GLY A 109 -7.31 -15.94 0.14
N VAL A 110 -7.54 -15.61 -1.13
CA VAL A 110 -6.48 -15.46 -2.15
C VAL A 110 -5.47 -14.39 -1.74
N LEU A 111 -5.93 -13.21 -1.31
CA LEU A 111 -5.07 -12.07 -1.02
C LEU A 111 -4.22 -12.32 0.22
N ASN A 112 -4.81 -12.87 1.27
CA ASN A 112 -4.08 -13.23 2.50
C ASN A 112 -3.03 -14.31 2.21
N ASN A 113 -3.37 -15.31 1.38
CA ASN A 113 -2.41 -16.32 0.95
C ASN A 113 -1.24 -15.72 0.17
N MET A 114 -1.50 -14.81 -0.77
CA MET A 114 -0.45 -14.11 -1.51
C MET A 114 0.43 -13.27 -0.58
N GLU A 115 -0.17 -12.55 0.37
CA GLU A 115 0.57 -11.74 1.35
C GLU A 115 1.48 -12.60 2.23
N ARG A 116 0.96 -13.71 2.77
CA ARG A 116 1.74 -14.66 3.56
C ARG A 116 2.89 -15.25 2.75
N ARG A 117 2.60 -15.74 1.53
CA ARG A 117 3.63 -16.29 0.64
C ARG A 117 4.69 -15.27 0.27
N TYR A 118 4.34 -14.01 0.06
CA TYR A 118 5.29 -12.94 -0.25
C TYR A 118 6.25 -12.68 0.93
N LYS A 119 5.72 -12.69 2.16
CA LYS A 119 6.50 -12.48 3.39
C LYS A 119 7.38 -13.68 3.76
N GLU A 120 6.88 -14.90 3.59
CA GLU A 120 7.53 -16.14 4.04
C GLU A 120 8.43 -16.80 2.99
N THR A 121 8.28 -16.47 1.69
CA THR A 121 9.09 -17.12 0.64
C THR A 121 10.55 -16.68 0.71
N GLU A 122 11.48 -17.63 0.62
CA GLU A 122 12.92 -17.38 0.42
C GLU A 122 13.31 -17.28 -1.07
N SER A 123 12.41 -17.67 -1.98
CA SER A 123 12.67 -17.60 -3.42
C SER A 123 12.44 -16.19 -3.96
N SER A 124 13.50 -15.58 -4.52
CA SER A 124 13.43 -14.28 -5.20
C SER A 124 12.46 -14.30 -6.39
N ALA A 125 12.50 -15.35 -7.21
CA ALA A 125 11.60 -15.49 -8.36
C ALA A 125 10.13 -15.50 -7.95
N VAL A 126 9.77 -16.21 -6.87
CA VAL A 126 8.39 -16.20 -6.34
C VAL A 126 8.02 -14.82 -5.82
N ARG A 127 8.94 -14.14 -5.12
CA ARG A 127 8.72 -12.79 -4.58
C ARG A 127 8.49 -11.77 -5.70
N GLU A 128 9.27 -11.84 -6.78
CA GLU A 128 9.14 -10.98 -7.96
C GLU A 128 7.84 -11.22 -8.72
N GLU A 129 7.42 -12.48 -8.90
CA GLU A 129 6.13 -12.80 -9.53
C GLU A 129 4.95 -12.26 -8.72
N LEU A 130 4.98 -12.40 -7.39
CA LEU A 130 3.93 -11.88 -6.51
C LEU A 130 3.93 -10.34 -6.45
N ALA A 131 5.11 -9.71 -6.50
CA ALA A 131 5.23 -8.25 -6.44
C ALA A 131 4.46 -7.53 -7.56
N LYS A 132 4.22 -8.19 -8.70
CA LYS A 132 3.43 -7.64 -9.82
C LYS A 132 1.99 -7.29 -9.43
N PHE A 133 1.45 -7.96 -8.41
CA PHE A 133 0.10 -7.75 -7.91
C PHE A 133 0.02 -6.76 -6.75
N ILE A 134 1.16 -6.24 -6.30
CA ILE A 134 1.21 -5.28 -5.19
C ILE A 134 0.95 -3.87 -5.73
N SER A 135 0.07 -3.15 -5.04
CA SER A 135 -0.11 -1.71 -5.18
C SER A 135 0.29 -1.02 -3.88
N ASN A 136 0.59 0.28 -4.00
CA ASN A 136 0.89 1.14 -2.87
C ASN A 136 -0.34 2.00 -2.56
N ARG A 137 -0.67 2.12 -1.28
CA ARG A 137 -1.61 3.15 -0.78
C ARG A 137 -0.94 3.96 0.31
N ALA A 138 -1.48 5.14 0.61
CA ALA A 138 -1.05 5.91 1.77
C ALA A 138 -1.19 5.06 3.04
N CYS A 139 -0.18 5.11 3.91
CA CYS A 139 -0.19 4.39 5.17
C CYS A 139 -1.36 4.87 6.04
N ALA A 140 -2.22 3.97 6.50
CA ALA A 140 -3.39 4.34 7.29
C ALA A 140 -3.06 5.03 8.62
N SER A 141 -1.86 4.78 9.18
CA SER A 141 -1.46 5.37 10.46
C SER A 141 -0.89 6.77 10.34
N CYS A 142 -0.11 7.06 9.29
CA CYS A 142 0.50 8.38 9.08
C CYS A 142 -0.12 9.18 7.93
N GLU A 143 -1.06 8.62 7.19
CA GLU A 143 -1.74 9.24 6.05
C GLU A 143 -0.76 9.72 4.96
N GLY A 144 0.36 9.01 4.78
CA GLY A 144 1.37 9.40 3.79
C GLY A 144 2.48 10.31 4.32
N THR A 145 2.34 10.90 5.52
CA THR A 145 3.32 11.91 5.98
C THR A 145 4.66 11.34 6.45
N ARG A 146 4.76 10.00 6.54
CA ARG A 146 5.99 9.26 6.92
C ARG A 146 6.43 9.43 8.38
N LEU A 147 5.79 10.32 9.14
CA LEU A 147 6.20 10.67 10.50
C LEU A 147 5.32 10.00 11.57
N ARG A 148 5.91 9.75 12.74
CA ARG A 148 5.15 9.35 13.94
C ARG A 148 4.17 10.44 14.37
N ARG A 149 3.17 10.05 15.17
CA ARG A 149 2.07 10.94 15.58
C ARG A 149 2.58 12.21 16.27
N GLU A 150 3.50 12.09 17.22
CA GLU A 150 4.05 13.19 18.01
C GLU A 150 4.80 14.18 17.11
N ALA A 151 5.57 13.68 16.13
CA ALA A 151 6.27 14.51 15.16
C ALA A 151 5.32 15.27 14.23
N ARG A 152 4.13 14.70 13.92
CA ARG A 152 3.08 15.38 13.15
C ARG A 152 2.38 16.48 13.94
N HIS A 153 2.38 16.42 15.27
CA HIS A 153 1.70 17.39 16.14
C HIS A 153 2.64 18.50 16.64
N VAL A 154 3.74 18.75 15.92
CA VAL A 154 4.56 19.94 16.12
C VAL A 154 4.18 20.98 15.09
N PHE A 155 3.94 22.19 15.59
CA PHE A 155 3.38 23.30 14.82
C PHE A 155 4.38 24.45 14.72
N VAL A 156 4.38 25.11 13.57
CA VAL A 156 5.00 26.42 13.35
C VAL A 156 3.88 27.35 12.88
N GLU A 157 3.62 28.43 13.62
CA GLU A 157 2.48 29.33 13.40
C GLU A 157 1.14 28.61 13.14
N ASN A 158 0.80 27.63 13.98
CA ASN A 158 -0.42 26.80 13.87
C ASN A 158 -0.48 25.87 12.65
N THR A 159 0.60 25.76 11.87
CA THR A 159 0.70 24.82 10.74
C THR A 159 1.60 23.65 11.11
N THR A 160 1.14 22.42 10.85
CA THR A 160 1.94 21.21 11.13
C THR A 160 3.11 21.05 10.15
N LEU A 161 4.18 20.38 10.57
CA LEU A 161 5.32 20.09 9.68
C LEU A 161 4.95 19.34 8.39
N PRO A 162 4.09 18.29 8.41
CA PRO A 162 3.59 17.67 7.18
C PRO A 162 2.89 18.64 6.24
N THR A 163 2.00 19.49 6.78
CA THR A 163 1.27 20.47 5.98
C THR A 163 2.22 21.45 5.29
N ILE A 164 3.26 21.93 5.99
CA ILE A 164 4.30 22.80 5.40
C ILE A 164 5.05 22.07 4.27
N SER A 165 5.30 20.77 4.45
CA SER A 165 6.02 19.94 3.46
C SER A 165 5.19 19.61 2.22
N GLU A 166 3.87 19.59 2.35
CA GLU A 166 2.90 19.36 1.26
C GLU A 166 2.55 20.63 0.49
N MET A 167 2.77 21.82 1.07
CA MET A 167 2.65 23.08 0.33
C MET A 167 3.53 23.05 -0.93
N SER A 168 3.05 23.71 -1.98
CA SER A 168 3.93 24.04 -3.10
C SER A 168 5.08 24.90 -2.59
N ILE A 169 6.25 24.81 -3.23
CA ILE A 169 7.45 25.56 -2.86
C ILE A 169 7.13 27.07 -2.84
N GLY A 170 6.33 27.56 -3.77
CA GLY A 170 5.87 28.96 -3.77
C GLY A 170 5.05 29.31 -2.53
N HIS A 171 4.07 28.46 -2.15
CA HIS A 171 3.29 28.68 -0.92
C HIS A 171 4.13 28.55 0.35
N ALA A 172 5.06 27.58 0.39
CA ALA A 172 5.99 27.42 1.50
C ALA A 172 6.91 28.66 1.64
N MET A 173 7.38 29.22 0.54
CA MET A 173 8.18 30.46 0.53
C MET A 173 7.38 31.60 1.16
N SER A 174 6.16 31.84 0.66
CA SER A 174 5.28 32.87 1.22
C SER A 174 4.92 32.62 2.69
N PHE A 175 4.80 31.36 3.11
CA PHE A 175 4.56 31.01 4.52
C PHE A 175 5.71 31.47 5.42
N PHE A 176 6.96 31.19 5.04
CA PHE A 176 8.12 31.59 5.83
C PHE A 176 8.44 33.09 5.74
N GLU A 177 8.17 33.75 4.61
CA GLU A 177 8.35 35.20 4.45
C GLU A 177 7.38 36.00 5.32
N ASN A 178 6.14 35.53 5.48
CA ASN A 178 5.11 36.21 6.27
C ASN A 178 5.15 35.84 7.76
N MET A 179 6.01 34.89 8.14
CA MET A 179 6.15 34.41 9.52
C MET A 179 6.68 35.52 10.43
N LYS A 180 6.02 35.72 11.57
CA LYS A 180 6.40 36.75 12.56
C LYS A 180 6.77 36.10 13.87
N LEU A 181 8.05 35.79 14.00
CA LEU A 181 8.63 35.39 15.28
C LEU A 181 9.06 36.62 16.09
N SER A 182 8.91 36.55 17.40
CA SER A 182 9.34 37.60 18.33
C SER A 182 10.22 37.05 19.46
N GLY A 183 11.05 37.91 20.03
CA GLY A 183 11.90 37.58 21.19
C GLY A 183 12.93 36.48 20.89
N GLN A 184 13.16 35.59 21.86
CA GLN A 184 14.18 34.54 21.75
C GLN A 184 13.96 33.59 20.56
N ARG A 185 12.69 33.31 20.20
CA ARG A 185 12.38 32.43 19.06
C ARG A 185 12.89 33.01 17.75
N ALA A 186 12.74 34.33 17.56
CA ALA A 186 13.24 35.01 16.37
C ALA A 186 14.77 34.94 16.30
N GLN A 187 15.45 35.22 17.41
CA GLN A 187 16.91 35.21 17.47
C GLN A 187 17.50 33.81 17.20
N ILE A 188 16.87 32.74 17.70
CA ILE A 188 17.30 31.36 17.46
C ILE A 188 17.04 30.95 16.00
N ALA A 189 15.88 31.33 15.45
CA ALA A 189 15.44 30.91 14.13
C ALA A 189 16.01 31.75 12.98
N GLU A 190 16.58 32.93 13.24
CA GLU A 190 17.06 33.88 12.22
C GLU A 190 17.89 33.22 11.11
N LYS A 191 18.94 32.48 11.49
CA LYS A 191 19.82 31.80 10.52
C LYS A 191 19.11 30.66 9.78
N ILE A 192 18.19 29.97 10.45
CA ILE A 192 17.44 28.84 9.88
C ILE A 192 16.41 29.35 8.86
N LEU A 193 15.66 30.40 9.22
CA LEU A 193 14.67 31.03 8.34
C LEU A 193 15.34 31.64 7.11
N LYS A 194 16.52 32.26 7.27
CA LYS A 194 17.30 32.75 6.14
C LYS A 194 17.67 31.61 5.18
N GLU A 195 18.24 30.51 5.67
CA GLU A 195 18.63 29.37 4.84
C GLU A 195 17.42 28.72 4.13
N ILE A 196 16.28 28.60 4.83
CA ILE A 196 15.04 28.09 4.23
C ILE A 196 14.56 29.04 3.11
N GLY A 197 14.51 30.34 3.39
CA GLY A 197 14.12 31.36 2.41
C GLY A 197 15.01 31.37 1.18
N ASP A 198 16.32 31.33 1.36
CA ASP A 198 17.32 31.32 0.27
C ASP A 198 17.13 30.09 -0.64
N ARG A 199 16.90 28.89 -0.06
CA ARG A 199 16.67 27.65 -0.82
C ARG A 199 15.33 27.64 -1.55
N LEU A 200 14.26 28.07 -0.89
CA LEU A 200 12.94 28.14 -1.51
C LEU A 200 12.93 29.16 -2.65
N SER A 201 13.54 30.33 -2.45
CA SER A 201 13.71 31.36 -3.47
C SER A 201 14.48 30.83 -4.68
N PHE A 202 15.59 30.12 -4.46
CA PHE A 202 16.31 29.46 -5.54
C PHE A 202 15.41 28.53 -6.37
N LEU A 203 14.65 27.65 -5.71
CA LEU A 203 13.73 26.72 -6.38
C LEU A 203 12.61 27.45 -7.16
N VAL A 204 12.10 28.56 -6.63
CA VAL A 204 11.12 29.41 -7.36
C VAL A 204 11.77 30.05 -8.58
N ASN A 205 13.00 30.56 -8.48
CA ASN A 205 13.70 31.23 -9.58
C ASN A 205 14.01 30.28 -10.75
N VAL A 206 14.24 28.99 -10.48
CA VAL A 206 14.41 27.97 -11.52
C VAL A 206 13.08 27.40 -12.03
N GLY A 207 11.94 27.89 -11.55
CA GLY A 207 10.60 27.54 -12.06
C GLY A 207 9.97 26.29 -11.43
N LEU A 208 10.45 25.82 -10.28
CA LEU A 208 9.91 24.65 -9.57
C LEU A 208 8.85 25.00 -8.51
N ASN A 209 8.29 26.22 -8.56
CA ASN A 209 7.40 26.77 -7.54
C ASN A 209 6.10 25.97 -7.32
N TYR A 210 5.69 25.13 -8.28
CA TYR A 210 4.48 24.31 -8.22
C TYR A 210 4.68 22.95 -7.54
N LEU A 211 5.94 22.54 -7.30
CA LEU A 211 6.25 21.27 -6.64
C LEU A 211 6.14 21.37 -5.13
N SER A 212 5.85 20.26 -4.46
CA SER A 212 5.94 20.18 -3.00
C SER A 212 7.26 19.57 -2.54
N MET A 213 7.69 19.89 -1.32
CA MET A 213 8.86 19.26 -0.70
C MET A 213 8.63 17.77 -0.36
N SER A 214 7.37 17.35 -0.30
CA SER A 214 6.97 15.96 -0.07
C SER A 214 6.98 15.08 -1.33
N ARG A 215 7.11 15.66 -2.54
CA ARG A 215 7.10 14.90 -3.81
C ARG A 215 8.26 13.91 -3.88
N SER A 216 7.98 12.69 -4.32
CA SER A 216 9.01 11.65 -4.49
C SER A 216 10.00 12.05 -5.59
N ALA A 217 11.30 11.95 -5.28
CA ALA A 217 12.38 12.23 -6.23
C ALA A 217 12.30 11.35 -7.49
N GLU A 218 11.83 10.10 -7.35
CA GLU A 218 11.67 9.16 -8.47
C GLU A 218 10.59 9.58 -9.47
N THR A 219 9.72 10.52 -9.08
CA THR A 219 8.62 11.01 -9.93
C THR A 219 8.95 12.32 -10.64
N LEU A 220 10.15 12.87 -10.42
CA LEU A 220 10.62 14.07 -11.10
C LEU A 220 11.04 13.73 -12.53
N SER A 221 10.69 14.61 -13.46
CA SER A 221 11.21 14.57 -14.82
C SER A 221 12.69 14.93 -14.86
N GLY A 222 13.37 14.59 -15.97
CA GLY A 222 14.79 14.90 -16.13
C GLY A 222 15.11 16.39 -16.02
N GLY A 223 14.21 17.27 -16.49
CA GLY A 223 14.39 18.72 -16.38
C GLY A 223 14.08 19.29 -14.99
N GLU A 224 13.23 18.62 -14.19
CA GLU A 224 13.00 19.00 -12.79
C GLU A 224 14.13 18.54 -11.87
N ALA A 225 14.84 17.47 -12.25
CA ALA A 225 15.94 16.90 -11.48
C ALA A 225 17.32 17.56 -11.77
N GLN A 226 17.48 18.17 -12.95
CA GLN A 226 18.70 18.87 -13.36
C GLN A 226 18.87 20.21 -12.64
#